data_AF-A0A2S7WVF5-F1
#
_entry.id   AF-A0A2S7WVF5-F1
#
_cell.length_a   1.000
_cell.length_b   1.000
_cell.length_c   1.000
_cell.angle_alpha   90.00
_cell.angle_beta   90.00
_cell.angle_gamma   90.00
#
_symmetry.space_group_name_H-M   'P 1'
#
loop_
_entity.id
_entity.type
_entity.pdbx_description
1 polymer ?
#
loop_
_entity_poly.entity_id
_entity_poly.type
_entity_poly.pdbx_seq_one_letter_code
_entity_poly.pdbx_strand_id
1 'polypeptide(L)'
;MKKILGLDLGTNSIGWALTTQDFNNKKGEINGLGSRIIPMSQDILGKFDSGQSYSQTAERTKYRGVRRLYQRNLLRRERLHRVLNVLNFLPQHYKESIDFEKHFGQFKNGTEEKLNYRKNEVGKHEFIFMDSFNEMVTEFKQAGKETTIPLDWTIYYLRKKALTKKISQEELAWILLNFNQKRGYYQLRGEDEEGGKENNKSFETLFVAEVKVSGDVIKKTGELLYDIYFNNGWKYDKQTTKPESWLNKLKEFIVTTTELKNGEIKRSFKIVDSETDWIAIKESTQKKIKSFNSEKSLVGVGQFIYETLLQNPTQKIRGKLVKTIERKFYKEELQEILKTQIKFHSELQDRELYDACINELYPRNEAHQNNIKDNGFDYLFIDDIIFYQRPLKSKKSTISDCPYEERFFIKEGIKNTQKIKCIAKSNPLFQEFRL
;
A
#
# COMPACT_ATOMS: atom_id res chain seq x y z
N MET A 1 54.56 -29.46 25.86
CA MET A 1 53.94 -28.12 25.93
C MET A 1 52.84 -28.01 24.89
N LYS A 2 51.59 -27.73 25.29
CA LYS A 2 50.45 -27.54 24.38
C LYS A 2 50.16 -26.04 24.22
N LYS A 3 49.91 -25.59 23.00
CA LYS A 3 49.45 -24.22 22.71
C LYS A 3 47.92 -24.20 22.66
N ILE A 4 47.32 -23.23 23.35
CA ILE A 4 45.87 -23.05 23.46
C ILE A 4 45.53 -21.62 23.06
N LEU A 5 44.62 -21.46 22.10
CA LEU A 5 44.04 -20.17 21.72
C LEU A 5 42.67 -20.03 22.40
N GLY A 6 42.56 -19.09 23.34
CA GLY A 6 41.29 -18.64 23.90
C GLY A 6 40.73 -17.50 23.07
N LEU A 7 39.44 -17.55 22.75
CA LEU A 7 38.71 -16.50 22.06
C LEU A 7 37.51 -16.09 22.90
N ASP A 8 37.39 -14.79 23.17
CA ASP A 8 36.20 -14.16 23.75
C ASP A 8 35.51 -13.35 22.65
N LEU A 9 34.35 -13.81 22.21
CA LEU A 9 33.62 -13.25 21.07
C LEU A 9 32.47 -12.36 21.57
N GLY A 10 32.75 -11.06 21.66
CA GLY A 10 31.74 -10.03 21.90
C GLY A 10 31.01 -9.59 20.63
N THR A 11 30.03 -8.71 20.80
CA THR A 11 29.22 -8.16 19.69
C THR A 11 30.01 -7.20 18.80
N ASN A 12 30.99 -6.50 19.38
CA ASN A 12 31.83 -5.50 18.72
C ASN A 12 33.33 -5.71 18.98
N SER A 13 33.72 -6.82 19.61
CA SER A 13 35.10 -7.08 19.97
C SER A 13 35.43 -8.58 19.97
N ILE A 14 36.68 -8.90 19.67
CA ILE A 14 37.23 -10.24 19.75
C ILE A 14 38.46 -10.17 20.66
N GLY A 15 38.31 -10.61 21.90
CA GLY A 15 39.42 -10.86 22.80
C GLY A 15 40.10 -12.16 22.41
N TRP A 16 41.43 -12.19 22.38
CA TRP A 16 42.18 -13.41 22.11
C TRP A 16 43.40 -13.52 23.03
N ALA A 17 43.71 -14.75 23.42
CA ALA A 17 44.92 -15.08 24.18
C ALA A 17 45.51 -16.40 23.71
N LEU A 18 46.81 -16.41 23.45
CA LEU A 18 47.58 -17.61 23.11
C LEU A 18 48.45 -17.98 24.31
N THR A 19 48.20 -19.15 24.89
CA THR A 19 48.97 -19.65 26.03
C THR A 19 49.64 -20.97 25.70
N THR A 20 50.82 -21.20 26.26
CA THR A 20 51.51 -22.49 26.25
C THR A 20 51.44 -23.09 27.64
N GLN A 21 50.93 -24.31 27.76
CA GLN A 21 50.75 -24.97 29.06
C GLN A 21 51.41 -26.36 29.06
N ASP A 22 52.03 -26.69 30.19
CA ASP A 22 52.49 -28.02 30.57
C ASP A 22 51.79 -28.45 31.86
N PHE A 23 50.72 -29.23 31.70
CA PHE A 23 49.85 -29.66 32.79
C PHE A 23 50.57 -30.56 33.81
N ASN A 24 51.55 -31.36 33.38
CA ASN A 24 52.25 -32.31 34.26
C ASN A 24 53.19 -31.57 35.22
N ASN A 25 53.89 -30.57 34.69
CA ASN A 25 54.85 -29.78 35.46
C ASN A 25 54.23 -28.51 36.10
N LYS A 26 52.92 -28.29 35.92
CA LYS A 26 52.19 -27.08 36.36
C LYS A 26 52.88 -25.77 35.92
N LYS A 27 53.46 -25.77 34.72
CA LYS A 27 54.14 -24.61 34.13
C LYS A 27 53.33 -24.08 32.95
N GLY A 28 53.24 -22.77 32.81
CA GLY A 28 52.56 -22.14 31.69
C GLY A 28 53.12 -20.76 31.38
N GLU A 29 52.94 -20.33 30.13
CA GLU A 29 53.37 -19.03 29.60
C GLU A 29 52.24 -18.42 28.76
N ILE A 30 52.11 -17.10 28.81
CA ILE A 30 51.25 -16.35 27.89
C ILE A 30 52.11 -15.88 26.73
N ASN A 31 51.92 -16.47 25.54
CA ASN A 31 52.68 -16.13 24.35
C ASN A 31 52.16 -14.87 23.65
N GLY A 32 50.91 -14.50 23.89
CA GLY A 32 50.32 -13.29 23.34
C GLY A 32 48.88 -13.10 23.79
N LEU A 33 48.45 -11.85 23.85
CA LEU A 33 47.08 -11.47 24.14
C LEU A 33 46.74 -10.19 23.38
N GLY A 34 45.47 -10.01 23.05
CA GLY A 34 45.01 -8.81 22.36
C GLY A 34 43.49 -8.72 22.30
N SER A 35 43.02 -7.57 21.85
CA SER A 35 41.61 -7.34 21.57
C SER A 35 41.46 -6.68 20.20
N ARG A 36 40.64 -7.28 19.35
CA ARG A 36 40.26 -6.71 18.06
C ARG A 36 38.91 -6.01 18.24
N ILE A 37 38.92 -4.69 18.26
CA ILE A 37 37.70 -3.89 18.25
C ILE A 37 37.19 -3.75 16.82
N ILE A 38 35.90 -4.05 16.62
CA ILE A 38 35.19 -3.84 15.37
C ILE A 38 34.49 -2.48 15.49
N PRO A 39 34.95 -1.44 14.75
CA PRO A 39 34.40 -0.11 14.90
C PRO A 39 32.92 -0.09 14.48
N MET A 40 32.04 0.33 15.39
CA MET A 40 30.63 0.61 15.14
C MET A 40 30.27 1.97 15.75
N SER A 41 29.25 2.63 15.20
CA SER A 41 28.76 3.87 15.81
C SER A 41 28.02 3.60 17.12
N GLN A 42 28.06 4.57 18.03
CA GLN A 42 27.45 4.48 19.35
C GLN A 42 25.92 4.27 19.27
N ASP A 43 25.27 4.80 18.24
CA ASP A 43 23.84 4.58 17.96
C ASP A 43 23.50 3.12 17.64
N ILE A 44 24.40 2.40 16.97
CA ILE A 44 24.21 0.98 16.63
C ILE A 44 24.40 0.12 17.87
N LEU A 45 25.39 0.45 18.69
CA LEU A 45 25.65 -0.17 20.00
C LEU A 45 24.43 -0.03 20.92
N GLY A 46 23.89 1.18 21.09
CA GLY A 46 22.71 1.41 21.94
C GLY A 46 21.45 0.70 21.44
N LYS A 47 21.29 0.52 20.12
CA LYS A 47 20.19 -0.30 19.55
C LYS A 47 20.37 -1.78 19.83
N PHE A 48 21.61 -2.27 19.80
CA PHE A 48 21.92 -3.67 20.11
C PHE A 48 21.69 -3.98 21.60
N ASP A 49 22.17 -3.09 22.49
CA ASP A 49 22.00 -3.22 23.95
C ASP A 49 20.52 -3.15 24.39
N SER A 50 19.70 -2.40 23.66
CA SER A 50 18.24 -2.35 23.87
C SER A 50 17.48 -3.53 23.22
N GLY A 51 18.19 -4.51 22.65
CA GLY A 51 17.61 -5.70 22.05
C GLY A 51 16.95 -5.48 20.69
N GLN A 52 17.13 -4.31 20.07
CA GLN A 52 16.60 -4.01 18.74
C GLN A 52 17.59 -4.48 17.66
N SER A 53 17.26 -5.60 17.00
CA SER A 53 18.05 -6.20 15.91
C SER A 53 17.88 -5.48 14.56
N TYR A 54 18.04 -4.15 14.53
CA TYR A 54 17.96 -3.40 13.29
C TYR A 54 19.29 -3.42 12.53
N SER A 55 19.38 -4.22 11.45
CA SER A 55 20.57 -4.23 10.59
C SER A 55 20.59 -3.06 9.61
N GLN A 56 21.78 -2.50 9.33
CA GLN A 56 21.96 -1.53 8.24
C GLN A 56 21.44 -2.06 6.88
N THR A 57 21.51 -3.37 6.67
CA THR A 57 20.99 -4.06 5.48
C THR A 57 19.47 -3.97 5.35
N ALA A 58 18.74 -3.90 6.47
CA ALA A 58 17.30 -3.70 6.48
C ALA A 58 16.93 -2.32 5.91
N GLU A 59 17.62 -1.27 6.36
CA GLU A 59 17.47 0.11 5.87
C GLU A 59 17.79 0.21 4.37
N ARG A 60 18.93 -0.34 3.94
CA ARG A 60 19.30 -0.41 2.52
C ARG A 60 18.23 -1.14 1.69
N THR A 61 17.66 -2.21 2.24
CA THR A 61 16.58 -2.97 1.58
C THR A 61 15.29 -2.17 1.50
N LYS A 62 14.92 -1.42 2.56
CA LYS A 62 13.78 -0.49 2.57
C LYS A 62 13.91 0.55 1.47
N TYR A 63 15.03 1.26 1.40
CA TYR A 63 15.28 2.27 0.35
C TYR A 63 15.26 1.66 -1.06
N ARG A 64 15.84 0.48 -1.24
CA ARG A 64 15.76 -0.26 -2.52
C ARG A 64 14.32 -0.61 -2.89
N GLY A 65 13.51 -0.97 -1.90
CA GLY A 65 12.07 -1.22 -2.07
C GLY A 65 11.34 0.02 -2.59
N VAL A 66 11.52 1.15 -1.92
CA VAL A 66 10.90 2.44 -2.28
C VAL A 66 11.27 2.86 -3.70
N ARG A 67 12.56 2.82 -4.08
CA ARG A 67 13.00 3.16 -5.45
C ARG A 67 12.34 2.29 -6.51
N ARG A 68 12.22 0.98 -6.27
CA ARG A 68 11.52 0.07 -7.17
C ARG A 68 10.03 0.38 -7.28
N LEU A 69 9.37 0.76 -6.19
CA LEU A 69 7.96 1.14 -6.21
C LEU A 69 7.75 2.41 -7.04
N TYR A 70 8.60 3.41 -6.86
CA TYR A 70 8.57 4.65 -7.64
C TYR A 70 8.80 4.39 -9.12
N GLN A 71 9.88 3.67 -9.49
CA GLN A 71 10.15 3.30 -10.88
C GLN A 71 8.99 2.52 -11.51
N ARG A 72 8.35 1.60 -10.78
CA ARG A 72 7.20 0.85 -11.31
C ARG A 72 5.96 1.72 -11.50
N ASN A 73 5.79 2.78 -10.70
CA ASN A 73 4.73 3.75 -10.91
C ASN A 73 4.98 4.54 -12.19
N LEU A 74 6.20 5.06 -12.35
CA LEU A 74 6.61 5.77 -13.56
C LEU A 74 6.45 4.91 -14.81
N LEU A 75 6.94 3.68 -14.82
CA LEU A 75 6.81 2.77 -15.96
C LEU A 75 5.34 2.53 -16.37
N ARG A 76 4.41 2.45 -15.41
CA ARG A 76 2.98 2.31 -15.74
C ARG A 76 2.42 3.59 -16.35
N ARG A 77 2.79 4.75 -15.79
CA ARG A 77 2.41 6.06 -16.34
C ARG A 77 2.93 6.24 -17.76
N GLU A 78 4.20 5.93 -17.99
CA GLU A 78 4.86 6.02 -19.30
C GLU A 78 4.17 5.11 -20.32
N ARG A 79 3.85 3.87 -19.95
CA ARG A 79 3.07 2.96 -20.81
C ARG A 79 1.68 3.52 -21.13
N LEU A 80 1.01 4.12 -20.14
CA LEU A 80 -0.28 4.75 -20.35
C LEU A 80 -0.17 5.97 -21.28
N HIS A 81 0.85 6.82 -21.14
CA HIS A 81 1.11 7.94 -22.05
C HIS A 81 1.26 7.48 -23.51
N ARG A 82 2.02 6.40 -23.74
CA ARG A 82 2.24 5.86 -25.09
C ARG A 82 0.94 5.41 -25.74
N VAL A 83 0.11 4.65 -25.02
CA VAL A 83 -1.21 4.21 -25.50
C VAL A 83 -2.13 5.40 -25.76
N LEU A 84 -2.24 6.33 -24.82
CA LEU A 84 -3.08 7.51 -24.98
C LEU A 84 -2.63 8.43 -26.12
N ASN A 85 -1.32 8.45 -26.43
CA ASN A 85 -0.80 9.19 -27.57
C ASN A 85 -1.16 8.54 -28.90
N VAL A 86 -1.08 7.21 -29.01
CA VAL A 86 -1.52 6.46 -30.21
C VAL A 86 -3.01 6.68 -30.47
N LEU A 87 -3.81 6.72 -29.40
CA LEU A 87 -5.26 7.00 -29.48
C LEU A 87 -5.60 8.48 -29.70
N ASN A 88 -4.63 9.40 -29.64
CA ASN A 88 -4.83 10.85 -29.64
C ASN A 88 -5.76 11.38 -28.53
N PHE A 89 -5.74 10.75 -27.34
CA PHE A 89 -6.57 11.15 -26.19
C PHE A 89 -5.88 12.17 -25.27
N LEU A 90 -4.63 12.54 -25.55
CA LEU A 90 -3.87 13.49 -24.74
C LEU A 90 -4.12 14.93 -25.21
N PRO A 91 -4.39 15.87 -24.29
CA PRO A 91 -4.40 17.29 -24.63
C PRO A 91 -3.05 17.75 -25.19
N GLN A 92 -3.08 18.71 -26.10
CA GLN A 92 -1.88 19.19 -26.82
C GLN A 92 -0.75 19.62 -25.87
N HIS A 93 -1.04 20.47 -24.88
CA HIS A 93 -0.04 20.94 -23.91
C HIS A 93 0.65 19.78 -23.16
N TYR A 94 -0.14 18.76 -22.81
CA TYR A 94 0.36 17.60 -22.07
C TYR A 94 1.20 16.69 -22.96
N LYS A 95 0.74 16.45 -24.20
CA LYS A 95 1.46 15.69 -25.22
C LYS A 95 2.82 16.31 -25.53
N GLU A 96 2.89 17.63 -25.66
CA GLU A 96 4.14 18.37 -25.92
C GLU A 96 5.17 18.26 -24.78
N SER A 97 4.71 18.09 -23.54
CA SER A 97 5.57 17.90 -22.37
C SER A 97 6.22 16.50 -22.29
N ILE A 98 5.76 15.56 -23.10
CA ILE A 98 6.20 14.16 -23.10
C ILE A 98 7.12 13.90 -24.30
N ASP A 99 8.17 13.11 -24.08
CA ASP A 99 9.06 12.60 -25.12
C ASP A 99 8.50 11.27 -25.67
N PHE A 100 8.18 11.24 -26.96
CA PHE A 100 7.74 10.05 -27.67
C PHE A 100 8.77 9.56 -28.70
N GLU A 101 9.94 10.18 -28.78
CA GLU A 101 10.97 9.86 -29.78
C GLU A 101 12.14 9.10 -29.18
N LYS A 102 12.67 9.58 -28.05
CA LYS A 102 13.89 9.03 -27.41
C LYS A 102 13.58 8.31 -26.11
N HIS A 103 12.78 8.93 -25.25
CA HIS A 103 12.39 8.39 -23.94
C HIS A 103 10.89 8.14 -23.88
N PHE A 104 10.42 7.14 -24.64
CA PHE A 104 9.00 6.87 -24.88
C PHE A 104 8.11 6.97 -23.63
N GLY A 105 7.26 7.99 -23.60
CA GLY A 105 6.26 8.22 -22.55
C GLY A 105 6.79 8.94 -21.30
N GLN A 106 8.07 9.31 -21.26
CA GLN A 106 8.66 10.09 -20.15
C GLN A 106 8.44 11.57 -20.37
N PHE A 107 8.33 12.33 -19.28
CA PHE A 107 8.35 13.79 -19.38
C PHE A 107 9.72 14.27 -19.84
N LYS A 108 9.74 15.34 -20.63
CA LYS A 108 10.97 16.08 -20.92
C LYS A 108 11.54 16.64 -19.61
N ASN A 109 12.85 16.90 -19.59
CA ASN A 109 13.54 17.32 -18.37
C ASN A 109 12.93 18.62 -17.83
N GLY A 110 12.42 18.56 -16.58
CA GLY A 110 11.86 19.72 -15.88
C GLY A 110 10.43 20.12 -16.27
N THR A 111 9.73 19.35 -17.12
CA THR A 111 8.41 19.70 -17.65
C THR A 111 7.28 18.80 -17.13
N GLU A 112 7.37 18.30 -15.89
CA GLU A 112 6.31 17.46 -15.32
C GLU A 112 5.05 18.29 -15.03
N GLU A 113 4.12 18.29 -15.99
CA GLU A 113 2.88 19.03 -15.93
C GLU A 113 1.70 18.15 -15.49
N LYS A 114 0.62 18.79 -15.04
CA LYS A 114 -0.64 18.10 -14.73
C LYS A 114 -1.55 18.18 -15.94
N LEU A 115 -2.09 17.04 -16.38
CA LEU A 115 -2.99 16.99 -17.54
C LEU A 115 -4.17 17.96 -17.42
N ASN A 116 -4.70 18.16 -16.21
CA ASN A 116 -5.89 18.99 -16.00
C ASN A 116 -5.60 20.51 -15.92
N TYR A 117 -4.34 20.94 -15.99
CA TYR A 117 -3.99 22.37 -15.95
C TYR A 117 -3.02 22.72 -17.08
N ARG A 118 -3.44 23.63 -17.98
CA ARG A 118 -2.59 24.19 -19.04
C ARG A 118 -2.05 25.56 -18.63
N LYS A 119 -0.91 25.96 -19.17
CA LYS A 119 -0.42 27.34 -19.03
C LYS A 119 -1.02 28.19 -20.14
N ASN A 120 -1.62 29.32 -19.78
CA ASN A 120 -2.12 30.30 -20.73
C ASN A 120 -0.97 31.18 -21.25
N GLU A 121 -1.25 32.07 -22.20
CA GLU A 121 -0.26 33.01 -22.79
C GLU A 121 0.45 33.88 -21.73
N VAL A 122 -0.23 34.15 -20.61
CA VAL A 122 0.28 34.92 -19.46
C VAL A 122 1.07 34.05 -18.47
N GLY A 123 1.21 32.74 -18.71
CA GLY A 123 1.90 31.79 -17.84
C GLY A 123 1.12 31.31 -16.62
N LYS A 124 -0.15 31.69 -16.47
CA LYS A 124 -1.04 31.20 -15.40
C LYS A 124 -1.62 29.83 -15.74
N HIS A 125 -1.81 28.99 -14.71
CA HIS A 125 -2.42 27.68 -14.86
C HIS A 125 -3.94 27.79 -14.95
N GLU A 126 -4.52 27.34 -16.05
CA GLU A 126 -5.96 27.26 -16.31
C GLU A 126 -6.40 25.80 -16.31
N PHE A 127 -7.55 25.54 -15.68
CA PHE A 127 -8.16 24.21 -15.68
C PHE A 127 -8.90 23.96 -17.00
N ILE A 128 -8.63 22.85 -17.66
CA ILE A 128 -9.13 22.60 -19.02
C ILE A 128 -10.56 22.03 -19.06
N PHE A 129 -11.05 21.39 -17.99
CA PHE A 129 -12.35 20.72 -17.96
C PHE A 129 -13.46 21.59 -17.32
N MET A 130 -13.50 22.88 -17.68
CA MET A 130 -14.45 23.84 -17.07
C MET A 130 -15.91 23.48 -17.32
N ASP A 131 -16.24 22.86 -18.45
CA ASP A 131 -17.61 22.44 -18.75
C ASP A 131 -18.11 21.41 -17.73
N SER A 132 -17.34 20.35 -17.51
CA SER A 132 -17.65 19.34 -16.50
C SER A 132 -17.60 19.89 -15.07
N PHE A 133 -16.75 20.88 -14.79
CA PHE A 133 -16.79 21.59 -13.51
C PHE A 133 -18.08 22.38 -13.33
N ASN A 134 -18.54 23.10 -14.36
CA ASN A 134 -19.78 23.86 -14.31
C ASN A 134 -21.00 22.95 -14.13
N GLU A 135 -21.06 21.81 -14.84
CA GLU A 135 -22.08 20.78 -14.62
C GLU A 135 -22.07 20.31 -13.16
N MET A 136 -20.90 20.00 -12.59
CA MET A 136 -20.79 19.64 -11.17
C MET A 136 -21.32 20.75 -10.25
N VAL A 137 -20.95 22.01 -10.50
CA VAL A 137 -21.42 23.16 -9.69
C VAL A 137 -22.95 23.26 -9.73
N THR A 138 -23.59 22.99 -10.88
CA THR A 138 -25.06 22.97 -10.95
C THR A 138 -25.68 21.89 -10.05
N GLU A 139 -25.09 20.69 -9.97
CA GLU A 139 -25.57 19.64 -9.05
C GLU A 139 -25.41 20.05 -7.58
N PHE A 140 -24.31 20.71 -7.21
CA PHE A 140 -24.10 21.22 -5.85
C PHE A 140 -25.09 22.34 -5.49
N LYS A 141 -25.41 23.23 -6.44
CA LYS A 141 -26.43 24.27 -6.26
C LYS A 141 -27.82 23.65 -6.06
N GLN A 142 -28.18 22.64 -6.85
CA GLN A 142 -29.43 21.91 -6.67
C GLN A 142 -29.53 21.20 -5.32
N ALA A 143 -28.40 20.73 -4.78
CA ALA A 143 -28.30 20.16 -3.44
C ALA A 143 -28.33 21.22 -2.30
N GLY A 144 -28.48 22.51 -2.64
CA GLY A 144 -28.52 23.61 -1.67
C GLY A 144 -27.17 23.89 -0.99
N LYS A 145 -26.05 23.57 -1.65
CA LYS A 145 -24.70 23.77 -1.11
C LYS A 145 -23.97 24.89 -1.85
N GLU A 146 -24.06 26.10 -1.34
CA GLU A 146 -23.28 27.25 -1.82
C GLU A 146 -21.91 27.29 -1.12
N THR A 147 -21.01 26.40 -1.52
CA THR A 147 -19.64 26.33 -0.97
C THR A 147 -18.62 26.54 -2.07
N THR A 148 -17.42 27.00 -1.71
CA THR A 148 -16.29 27.07 -2.64
C THR A 148 -15.82 25.66 -2.99
N ILE A 149 -16.09 25.23 -4.22
CA ILE A 149 -15.78 23.87 -4.68
C ILE A 149 -14.39 23.85 -5.35
N PRO A 150 -13.46 23.00 -4.89
CA PRO A 150 -12.17 22.82 -5.57
C PRO A 150 -12.31 22.23 -6.98
N LEU A 151 -11.58 22.78 -7.95
CA LEU A 151 -11.54 22.28 -9.35
C LEU A 151 -11.11 20.81 -9.44
N ASP A 152 -10.22 20.38 -8.55
CA ASP A 152 -9.72 18.99 -8.52
C ASP A 152 -10.84 17.97 -8.19
N TRP A 153 -11.99 18.39 -7.64
CA TRP A 153 -13.11 17.48 -7.37
C TRP A 153 -13.85 17.03 -8.62
N THR A 154 -13.67 17.75 -9.73
CA THR A 154 -14.21 17.37 -11.03
C THR A 154 -13.82 15.94 -11.41
N ILE A 155 -12.70 15.40 -10.93
CA ILE A 155 -12.33 14.00 -11.18
C ILE A 155 -13.35 12.99 -10.63
N TYR A 156 -13.95 13.26 -9.47
CA TYR A 156 -14.96 12.37 -8.88
C TYR A 156 -16.30 12.50 -9.60
N TYR A 157 -16.63 13.73 -10.00
CA TYR A 157 -17.78 13.99 -10.86
C TYR A 157 -17.65 13.25 -12.20
N LEU A 158 -16.50 13.36 -12.87
CA LEU A 158 -16.22 12.68 -14.13
C LEU A 158 -16.29 11.16 -13.99
N ARG A 159 -15.79 10.59 -12.88
CA ARG A 159 -15.93 9.15 -12.59
C ARG A 159 -17.39 8.72 -12.43
N LYS A 160 -18.24 9.56 -11.82
CA LYS A 160 -19.70 9.33 -11.77
C LYS A 160 -20.33 9.47 -13.17
N LYS A 161 -20.02 10.55 -13.90
CA LYS A 161 -20.57 10.85 -15.24
C LYS A 161 -20.22 9.76 -16.25
N ALA A 162 -18.99 9.25 -16.23
CA ALA A 162 -18.48 8.24 -17.16
C ALA A 162 -19.15 6.86 -17.02
N LEU A 163 -19.89 6.61 -15.94
CA LEU A 163 -20.66 5.37 -15.78
C LEU A 163 -21.93 5.35 -16.65
N THR A 164 -22.46 6.52 -17.03
CA THR A 164 -23.77 6.65 -17.70
C THR A 164 -23.74 7.48 -18.97
N LYS A 165 -22.92 8.53 -19.03
CA LYS A 165 -22.84 9.48 -20.15
C LYS A 165 -21.48 9.41 -20.84
N LYS A 166 -21.44 9.80 -22.11
CA LYS A 166 -20.19 10.03 -22.84
C LYS A 166 -19.42 11.18 -22.18
N ILE A 167 -18.13 10.97 -21.94
CA ILE A 167 -17.15 12.01 -21.56
C ILE A 167 -16.18 12.25 -22.70
N SER A 168 -15.41 13.35 -22.66
CA SER A 168 -14.40 13.60 -23.69
C SER A 168 -13.23 12.61 -23.60
N GLN A 169 -12.48 12.49 -24.70
CA GLN A 169 -11.28 11.64 -24.76
C GLN A 169 -10.21 12.09 -23.75
N GLU A 170 -10.02 13.40 -23.62
CA GLU A 170 -9.11 14.01 -22.66
C GLU A 170 -9.55 13.79 -21.19
N GLU A 171 -10.86 13.85 -20.92
CA GLU A 171 -11.42 13.53 -19.61
C GLU A 171 -11.18 12.05 -19.25
N LEU A 172 -11.34 11.14 -20.22
CA LEU A 172 -11.07 9.72 -20.03
C LEU A 172 -9.58 9.46 -19.76
N ALA A 173 -8.69 10.14 -20.49
CA ALA A 173 -7.25 10.11 -20.22
C ALA A 173 -6.93 10.57 -18.78
N TRP A 174 -7.59 11.62 -18.30
CA TRP A 174 -7.41 12.10 -16.92
C TRP A 174 -7.86 11.07 -15.88
N ILE A 175 -9.01 10.40 -16.11
CA ILE A 175 -9.50 9.31 -15.25
C ILE A 175 -8.47 8.16 -15.20
N LEU A 176 -7.99 7.69 -16.36
CA LEU A 176 -7.02 6.58 -16.42
C LEU A 176 -5.72 6.91 -15.67
N LEU A 177 -5.20 8.13 -15.83
CA LEU A 177 -4.02 8.59 -15.10
C LEU A 177 -4.28 8.70 -13.59
N ASN A 178 -5.50 9.09 -13.18
CA ASN A 178 -5.90 9.11 -11.78
C ASN A 178 -5.86 7.71 -11.16
N PHE A 179 -6.36 6.69 -11.87
CA PHE A 179 -6.30 5.30 -11.42
C PHE A 179 -4.86 4.77 -11.35
N ASN A 180 -3.97 5.16 -12.27
CA ASN A 180 -2.54 4.82 -12.12
C ASN A 180 -1.93 5.40 -10.83
N GLN A 181 -2.30 6.64 -10.47
CA GLN A 181 -1.85 7.26 -9.22
C GLN A 181 -2.47 6.61 -7.97
N LYS A 182 -3.74 6.19 -8.05
CA LYS A 182 -4.54 5.66 -6.94
C LYS A 182 -5.24 4.36 -7.32
N ARG A 183 -4.53 3.23 -7.15
CA ARG A 183 -4.98 1.88 -7.54
C ARG A 183 -5.28 0.91 -6.38
N GLY A 184 -5.34 1.40 -5.15
CA GLY A 184 -5.57 0.59 -3.95
C GLY A 184 -4.46 -0.41 -3.58
N TYR A 185 -4.65 -1.06 -2.44
CA TYR A 185 -3.76 -2.08 -1.89
C TYR A 185 -4.12 -3.47 -2.44
N TYR A 186 -3.12 -4.26 -2.83
CA TYR A 186 -3.33 -5.64 -3.26
C TYR A 186 -2.77 -6.57 -2.20
N GLN A 187 -3.68 -7.17 -1.46
CA GLN A 187 -3.38 -8.15 -0.43
C GLN A 187 -2.87 -9.42 -1.08
N LEU A 188 -1.70 -9.88 -0.64
CA LEU A 188 -1.08 -11.10 -1.16
C LEU A 188 -1.59 -12.31 -0.37
N ARG A 189 -1.62 -13.47 -1.03
CA ARG A 189 -2.05 -14.75 -0.44
C ARG A 189 -1.21 -15.06 0.81
N GLY A 190 -1.87 -15.31 1.94
CA GLY A 190 -1.25 -15.59 3.25
C GLY A 190 -1.30 -14.41 4.24
N GLU A 191 -1.57 -13.17 3.79
CA GLU A 191 -1.84 -12.05 4.71
C GLU A 191 -3.19 -12.23 5.45
N ASP A 192 -4.09 -13.06 4.93
CA ASP A 192 -5.36 -13.42 5.57
C ASP A 192 -5.17 -14.30 6.82
N GLU A 193 -4.12 -15.14 6.86
CA GLU A 193 -3.86 -16.08 7.95
C GLU A 193 -3.23 -15.40 9.17
N GLU A 194 -2.40 -14.36 8.98
CA GLU A 194 -1.92 -13.51 10.08
C GLU A 194 -3.06 -12.66 10.70
N GLY A 195 -4.07 -12.32 9.90
CA GLY A 195 -5.26 -11.57 10.33
C GLY A 195 -6.23 -12.33 11.24
N GLY A 196 -6.09 -13.66 11.38
CA GLY A 196 -6.96 -14.46 12.25
C GLY A 196 -6.98 -14.05 13.73
N LYS A 197 -5.95 -13.34 14.21
CA LYS A 197 -5.92 -12.73 15.55
C LYS A 197 -6.54 -11.33 15.63
N GLU A 198 -6.86 -10.71 14.50
CA GLU A 198 -7.38 -9.33 14.42
C GLU A 198 -8.87 -9.24 14.08
N ASN A 199 -9.56 -10.35 13.79
CA ASN A 199 -10.99 -10.37 13.45
C ASN A 199 -11.90 -9.72 14.51
N ASN A 200 -11.42 -9.61 15.75
CA ASN A 200 -12.17 -9.00 16.86
C ASN A 200 -11.95 -7.48 16.99
N LYS A 201 -11.10 -6.88 16.14
CA LYS A 201 -10.79 -5.45 16.14
C LYS A 201 -11.60 -4.74 15.05
N SER A 202 -12.33 -3.69 15.40
CA SER A 202 -12.97 -2.81 14.42
C SER A 202 -12.54 -1.35 14.60
N PHE A 203 -12.43 -0.62 13.50
CA PHE A 203 -12.23 0.83 13.54
C PHE A 203 -13.59 1.54 13.61
N GLU A 204 -13.80 2.30 14.68
CA GLU A 204 -15.03 3.04 14.94
C GLU A 204 -14.75 4.52 15.15
N THR A 205 -15.68 5.37 14.70
CA THR A 205 -15.68 6.80 15.01
C THR A 205 -16.84 7.07 15.95
N LEU A 206 -16.52 7.36 17.22
CA LEU A 206 -17.50 7.46 18.28
C LEU A 206 -17.66 8.92 18.72
N PHE A 207 -18.91 9.36 18.83
CA PHE A 207 -19.25 10.68 19.39
C PHE A 207 -19.43 10.56 20.89
N VAL A 208 -18.74 11.41 21.65
CA VAL A 208 -18.89 11.46 23.10
C VAL A 208 -20.16 12.22 23.45
N ALA A 209 -21.19 11.49 23.88
CA ALA A 209 -22.50 12.04 24.20
C ALA A 209 -22.57 12.57 25.63
N GLU A 210 -22.02 11.81 26.60
CA GLU A 210 -22.11 12.16 28.00
C GLU A 210 -20.80 11.88 28.73
N VAL A 211 -20.49 12.74 29.71
CA VAL A 211 -19.37 12.56 30.63
C VAL A 211 -19.91 12.70 32.05
N LYS A 212 -19.90 11.60 32.82
CA LYS A 212 -20.46 11.55 34.19
C LYS A 212 -19.35 11.53 35.22
N VAL A 213 -19.58 12.15 36.38
CA VAL A 213 -18.64 12.08 37.51
C VAL A 213 -18.66 10.64 38.04
N SER A 214 -17.51 9.97 38.05
CA SER A 214 -17.42 8.55 38.43
C SER A 214 -17.41 8.33 39.96
N GLY A 215 -17.19 9.40 40.73
CA GLY A 215 -17.07 9.35 42.20
C GLY A 215 -15.66 9.01 42.70
N ASP A 216 -14.75 8.60 41.81
CA ASP A 216 -13.36 8.27 42.13
C ASP A 216 -12.43 9.49 42.04
N VAL A 217 -11.40 9.51 42.90
CA VAL A 217 -10.42 10.60 42.99
C VAL A 217 -9.00 10.05 42.84
N ILE A 218 -8.12 10.75 42.11
CA ILE A 218 -6.72 10.33 42.02
C ILE A 218 -6.04 10.49 43.39
N LYS A 219 -5.66 9.36 44.02
CA LYS A 219 -5.05 9.29 45.36
C LYS A 219 -3.81 10.18 45.58
N LYS A 220 -3.14 10.62 44.50
CA LYS A 220 -1.93 11.46 44.56
C LYS A 220 -2.17 12.95 44.30
N THR A 221 -3.23 13.33 43.59
CA THR A 221 -3.45 14.72 43.12
C THR A 221 -4.80 15.30 43.49
N GLY A 222 -5.76 14.48 43.96
CA GLY A 222 -7.09 14.94 44.35
C GLY A 222 -8.02 15.32 43.18
N GLU A 223 -7.62 15.06 41.93
CA GLU A 223 -8.45 15.34 40.76
C GLU A 223 -9.61 14.35 40.61
N LEU A 224 -10.81 14.86 40.29
CA LEU A 224 -12.03 14.07 40.04
C LEU A 224 -11.92 13.29 38.72
N LEU A 225 -12.33 12.02 38.77
CA LEU A 225 -12.37 11.14 37.60
C LEU A 225 -13.77 11.10 36.98
N TYR A 226 -13.81 11.15 35.65
CA TYR A 226 -15.03 11.16 34.87
C TYR A 226 -15.11 9.93 33.96
N ASP A 227 -16.29 9.32 33.93
CA ASP A 227 -16.68 8.26 33.01
C ASP A 227 -17.20 8.84 31.70
N ILE A 228 -16.78 8.24 30.58
CA ILE A 228 -17.14 8.70 29.23
C ILE A 228 -18.11 7.71 28.58
N TYR A 229 -19.22 8.22 28.06
CA TYR A 229 -20.24 7.46 27.35
C TYR A 229 -20.39 7.97 25.91
N PHE A 230 -20.42 7.03 24.97
CA PHE A 230 -20.59 7.29 23.55
C PHE A 230 -22.07 7.27 23.15
N ASN A 231 -22.40 7.92 22.03
CA ASN A 231 -23.77 8.01 21.49
C ASN A 231 -24.46 6.66 21.20
N ASN A 232 -23.69 5.58 21.03
CA ASN A 232 -24.20 4.23 20.86
C ASN A 232 -24.40 3.47 22.19
N GLY A 233 -24.31 4.15 23.33
CA GLY A 233 -24.47 3.58 24.66
C GLY A 233 -23.24 2.87 25.21
N TRP A 234 -22.11 2.85 24.50
CA TRP A 234 -20.88 2.23 24.98
C TRP A 234 -20.16 3.10 26.02
N LYS A 235 -19.60 2.45 27.05
CA LYS A 235 -18.75 3.09 28.06
C LYS A 235 -17.28 2.93 27.67
N TYR A 236 -16.51 4.02 27.71
CA TYR A 236 -15.06 3.99 27.49
C TYR A 236 -14.35 3.30 28.67
N ASP A 237 -13.28 2.56 28.39
CA ASP A 237 -12.58 1.71 29.35
C ASP A 237 -11.70 2.47 30.35
N LYS A 238 -11.39 3.75 30.08
CA LYS A 238 -10.57 4.60 30.94
C LYS A 238 -11.34 5.83 31.42
N GLN A 239 -11.09 6.23 32.65
CA GLN A 239 -11.58 7.49 33.18
C GLN A 239 -10.68 8.66 32.72
N THR A 240 -11.21 9.87 32.69
CA THR A 240 -10.45 11.09 32.38
C THR A 240 -10.56 12.11 33.49
N THR A 241 -9.52 12.94 33.68
CA THR A 241 -9.57 14.13 34.54
C THR A 241 -9.92 15.40 33.79
N LYS A 242 -10.04 15.34 32.45
CA LYS A 242 -10.28 16.51 31.58
C LYS A 242 -11.56 16.35 30.75
N PRO A 243 -12.76 16.45 31.36
CA PRO A 243 -14.04 16.20 30.69
C PRO A 243 -14.28 17.08 29.46
N GLU A 244 -13.84 18.35 29.51
CA GLU A 244 -13.94 19.33 28.41
C GLU A 244 -13.20 18.89 27.14
N SER A 245 -12.14 18.09 27.29
CA SER A 245 -11.37 17.58 26.16
C SER A 245 -12.09 16.46 25.39
N TRP A 246 -13.21 15.97 25.92
CA TRP A 246 -13.98 14.84 25.38
C TRP A 246 -15.39 15.22 24.95
N LEU A 247 -16.10 16.03 25.73
CA LEU A 247 -17.51 16.33 25.48
C LEU A 247 -17.74 16.93 24.07
N ASN A 248 -18.79 16.45 23.38
CA ASN A 248 -19.18 16.91 22.05
C ASN A 248 -18.11 16.76 20.95
N LYS A 249 -17.15 15.84 21.12
CA LYS A 249 -16.11 15.56 20.12
C LYS A 249 -16.25 14.15 19.55
N LEU A 250 -15.94 14.03 18.26
CA LEU A 250 -15.74 12.76 17.57
C LEU A 250 -14.31 12.27 17.81
N LYS A 251 -14.16 11.01 18.20
CA LYS A 251 -12.86 10.34 18.35
C LYS A 251 -12.82 9.01 17.61
N GLU A 252 -11.66 8.70 17.05
CA GLU A 252 -11.40 7.47 16.33
C GLU A 252 -10.77 6.44 17.28
N PHE A 253 -11.33 5.23 17.35
CA PHE A 253 -10.84 4.14 18.19
C PHE A 253 -10.74 2.83 17.41
N ILE A 254 -9.78 1.99 17.81
CA ILE A 254 -9.83 0.56 17.54
C ILE A 254 -10.52 -0.11 18.72
N VAL A 255 -11.68 -0.70 18.45
CA VAL A 255 -12.49 -1.41 19.43
C VAL A 255 -12.18 -2.88 19.31
N THR A 256 -11.67 -3.48 20.37
CA THR A 256 -11.51 -4.94 20.44
C THR A 256 -12.69 -5.51 21.23
N THR A 257 -13.45 -6.41 20.60
CA THR A 257 -14.61 -7.06 21.22
C THR A 257 -14.24 -8.49 21.62
N THR A 258 -14.42 -8.81 22.90
CA THR A 258 -14.15 -10.15 23.45
C THR A 258 -15.37 -10.65 24.19
N GLU A 259 -15.84 -11.84 23.86
CA GLU A 259 -16.90 -12.53 24.59
C GLU A 259 -16.30 -13.25 25.81
N LEU A 260 -16.84 -12.97 26.99
CA LEU A 260 -16.49 -13.67 28.22
C LEU A 260 -17.23 -15.01 28.28
N LYS A 261 -16.73 -15.96 29.09
CA LYS A 261 -17.36 -17.29 29.29
C LYS A 261 -18.82 -17.21 29.78
N ASN A 262 -19.23 -16.07 30.33
CA ASN A 262 -20.56 -15.83 30.85
C ASN A 262 -21.54 -15.26 29.79
N GLY A 263 -21.09 -15.09 28.54
CA GLY A 263 -21.86 -14.46 27.46
C GLY A 263 -21.84 -12.92 27.45
N GLU A 264 -21.20 -12.30 28.45
CA GLU A 264 -21.03 -10.84 28.49
C GLU A 264 -19.96 -10.37 27.50
N ILE A 265 -20.29 -9.32 26.75
CA ILE A 265 -19.41 -8.74 25.74
C ILE A 265 -18.56 -7.64 26.39
N LYS A 266 -17.25 -7.88 26.50
CA LYS A 266 -16.28 -6.87 26.93
C LYS A 266 -15.69 -6.16 25.71
N ARG A 267 -15.63 -4.83 25.77
CA ARG A 267 -15.04 -3.98 24.72
C ARG A 267 -13.89 -3.16 25.30
N SER A 268 -12.75 -3.15 24.63
CA SER A 268 -11.62 -2.28 24.97
C SER A 268 -11.32 -1.31 23.84
N PHE A 269 -10.86 -0.10 24.18
CA PHE A 269 -10.70 1.00 23.24
C PHE A 269 -9.24 1.44 23.17
N LYS A 270 -8.63 1.26 22.00
CA LYS A 270 -7.28 1.76 21.71
C LYS A 270 -7.37 2.99 20.83
N ILE A 271 -6.59 4.03 21.14
CA ILE A 271 -6.41 5.17 20.24
C ILE A 271 -5.78 4.66 18.94
N VAL A 272 -6.31 5.12 17.82
CA VAL A 272 -5.91 4.64 16.50
C VAL A 272 -4.47 5.03 16.19
N ASP A 273 -3.67 4.03 15.88
CA ASP A 273 -2.36 4.21 15.25
C ASP A 273 -2.48 3.84 13.76
N SER A 274 -2.27 4.82 12.89
CA SER A 274 -2.44 4.63 11.44
C SER A 274 -1.45 3.66 10.81
N GLU A 275 -0.27 3.46 11.42
CA GLU A 275 0.74 2.54 10.88
C GLU A 275 0.47 1.10 11.30
N THR A 276 0.05 0.88 12.55
CA THR A 276 -0.20 -0.49 13.05
C THR A 276 -1.61 -0.98 12.73
N ASP A 277 -2.61 -0.10 12.80
CA ASP A 277 -4.03 -0.50 12.78
C ASP A 277 -4.65 -0.34 11.38
N TRP A 278 -3.83 -0.28 10.33
CA TRP A 278 -4.25 -0.01 8.97
C TRP A 278 -5.21 -1.08 8.39
N ILE A 279 -5.14 -2.32 8.87
CA ILE A 279 -6.01 -3.43 8.44
C ILE A 279 -7.46 -3.17 8.89
N ALA A 280 -7.68 -2.90 10.19
CA ALA A 280 -9.00 -2.58 10.74
C ALA A 280 -9.59 -1.30 10.11
N ILE A 281 -8.74 -0.29 9.88
CA ILE A 281 -9.12 0.93 9.16
C ILE A 281 -9.59 0.62 7.73
N LYS A 282 -8.84 -0.22 7.01
CA LYS A 282 -9.15 -0.64 5.64
C LYS A 282 -10.50 -1.35 5.60
N GLU A 283 -10.71 -2.33 6.46
CA GLU A 283 -11.96 -3.09 6.52
C GLU A 283 -13.17 -2.22 6.86
N SER A 284 -13.05 -1.33 7.85
CA SER A 284 -14.13 -0.39 8.19
C SER A 284 -14.47 0.54 7.02
N THR A 285 -13.45 1.07 6.33
CA THR A 285 -13.65 1.91 5.13
C THR A 285 -14.34 1.13 4.00
N GLN A 286 -13.91 -0.10 3.75
CA GLN A 286 -14.51 -0.97 2.74
C GLN A 286 -15.97 -1.32 3.06
N LYS A 287 -16.30 -1.60 4.33
CA LYS A 287 -17.67 -1.85 4.79
C LYS A 287 -18.55 -0.62 4.54
N LYS A 288 -18.08 0.57 4.91
CA LYS A 288 -18.79 1.84 4.66
C LYS A 288 -19.08 2.05 3.18
N ILE A 289 -18.10 1.85 2.31
CA ILE A 289 -18.27 1.98 0.85
C ILE A 289 -19.32 0.97 0.35
N LYS A 290 -19.22 -0.30 0.75
CA LYS A 290 -20.17 -1.35 0.34
C LYS A 290 -21.59 -1.04 0.80
N SER A 291 -21.79 -0.73 2.08
CA SER A 291 -23.12 -0.41 2.63
C SER A 291 -23.74 0.79 1.93
N PHE A 292 -22.99 1.88 1.80
CA PHE A 292 -23.49 3.11 1.16
C PHE A 292 -23.82 2.89 -0.32
N ASN A 293 -22.98 2.14 -1.05
CA ASN A 293 -23.22 1.83 -2.45
C ASN A 293 -24.44 0.91 -2.62
N SER A 294 -24.64 -0.07 -1.74
CA SER A 294 -25.83 -0.92 -1.78
C SER A 294 -27.11 -0.14 -1.47
N GLU A 295 -27.09 0.71 -0.45
CA GLU A 295 -28.25 1.53 -0.04
C GLU A 295 -28.68 2.50 -1.15
N LYS A 296 -27.72 3.13 -1.82
CA LYS A 296 -27.97 4.15 -2.85
C LYS A 296 -27.86 3.62 -4.28
N SER A 297 -27.67 2.32 -4.48
CA SER A 297 -27.45 1.70 -5.79
C SER A 297 -26.35 2.38 -6.62
N LEU A 298 -25.20 2.63 -5.99
CA LEU A 298 -24.04 3.31 -6.60
C LEU A 298 -22.96 2.30 -7.02
N VAL A 299 -22.10 2.72 -7.94
CA VAL A 299 -20.98 1.91 -8.46
C VAL A 299 -19.65 2.55 -8.12
N GLY A 300 -18.77 1.77 -7.50
CA GLY A 300 -17.36 2.16 -7.30
C GLY A 300 -17.11 3.19 -6.20
N VAL A 301 -15.85 3.65 -6.13
CA VAL A 301 -15.34 4.57 -5.11
C VAL A 301 -15.55 6.03 -5.51
N GLY A 302 -15.48 6.35 -6.81
CA GLY A 302 -15.66 7.71 -7.32
C GLY A 302 -17.05 8.27 -7.00
N GLN A 303 -18.10 7.48 -7.28
CA GLN A 303 -19.48 7.86 -6.98
C GLN A 303 -19.73 7.96 -5.47
N PHE A 304 -19.20 7.03 -4.66
CA PHE A 304 -19.23 7.12 -3.20
C PHE A 304 -18.64 8.44 -2.67
N ILE A 305 -17.43 8.80 -3.13
CA ILE A 305 -16.78 10.04 -2.74
C ILE A 305 -17.64 11.24 -3.14
N TYR A 306 -18.12 11.27 -4.39
CA TYR A 306 -18.90 12.38 -4.92
C TYR A 306 -20.21 12.60 -4.15
N GLU A 307 -20.99 11.54 -3.93
CA GLU A 307 -22.26 11.62 -3.19
C GLU A 307 -22.07 11.99 -1.72
N THR A 308 -20.95 11.57 -1.11
CA THR A 308 -20.60 12.01 0.25
C THR A 308 -20.23 13.49 0.30
N LEU A 309 -19.55 14.01 -0.73
CA LEU A 309 -19.22 15.43 -0.84
C LEU A 309 -20.45 16.30 -1.04
N LEU A 310 -21.45 15.82 -1.79
CA LEU A 310 -22.75 16.51 -1.90
C LEU A 310 -23.45 16.63 -0.53
N GLN A 311 -23.35 15.61 0.31
CA GLN A 311 -23.91 15.65 1.67
C GLN A 311 -23.10 16.56 2.61
N ASN A 312 -21.77 16.44 2.61
CA ASN A 312 -20.86 17.20 3.46
C ASN A 312 -19.61 17.71 2.69
N PRO A 313 -19.68 18.93 2.11
CA PRO A 313 -18.56 19.50 1.34
C PRO A 313 -17.30 19.78 2.17
N THR A 314 -17.41 19.96 3.49
CA THR A 314 -16.23 20.31 4.32
C THR A 314 -15.33 19.12 4.63
N GLN A 315 -15.70 17.91 4.19
CA GLN A 315 -15.01 16.69 4.56
C GLN A 315 -13.69 16.50 3.80
N LYS A 316 -12.61 16.23 4.55
CA LYS A 316 -11.33 15.82 3.98
C LYS A 316 -11.46 14.44 3.32
N ILE A 317 -11.17 14.37 2.02
CA ILE A 317 -11.25 13.12 1.24
C ILE A 317 -10.08 12.19 1.59
N ARG A 318 -8.85 12.64 1.30
CA ARG A 318 -7.63 11.84 1.45
C ARG A 318 -7.24 11.74 2.93
N GLY A 319 -7.14 10.50 3.42
CA GLY A 319 -6.69 10.21 4.79
C GLY A 319 -7.79 10.30 5.86
N LYS A 320 -9.02 10.69 5.49
CA LYS A 320 -10.18 10.68 6.40
C LYS A 320 -11.36 9.91 5.79
N LEU A 321 -12.00 10.42 4.73
CA LEU A 321 -13.12 9.71 4.08
C LEU A 321 -12.70 8.38 3.46
N VAL A 322 -11.64 8.39 2.65
CA VAL A 322 -11.05 7.18 2.08
C VAL A 322 -9.59 7.11 2.50
N LYS A 323 -9.27 6.09 3.31
CA LYS A 323 -7.91 5.72 3.72
C LYS A 323 -7.39 4.62 2.76
N THR A 324 -6.81 3.54 3.29
CA THR A 324 -6.38 2.40 2.48
C THR A 324 -7.59 1.52 2.16
N ILE A 325 -7.77 1.14 0.90
CA ILE A 325 -8.80 0.19 0.46
C ILE A 325 -8.18 -0.84 -0.47
N GLU A 326 -8.91 -1.93 -0.69
CA GLU A 326 -8.46 -2.97 -1.61
C GLU A 326 -8.53 -2.51 -3.06
N ARG A 327 -7.57 -3.00 -3.83
CA ARG A 327 -7.46 -2.80 -5.28
C ARG A 327 -8.73 -3.18 -6.01
N LYS A 328 -9.45 -4.21 -5.54
CA LYS A 328 -10.69 -4.72 -6.14
C LYS A 328 -11.72 -3.60 -6.37
N PHE A 329 -11.93 -2.72 -5.39
CA PHE A 329 -12.89 -1.61 -5.50
C PHE A 329 -12.57 -0.64 -6.64
N TYR A 330 -11.30 -0.30 -6.82
CA TYR A 330 -10.87 0.55 -7.93
C TYR A 330 -10.91 -0.20 -9.27
N LYS A 331 -10.60 -1.51 -9.27
CA LYS A 331 -10.63 -2.34 -10.47
C LYS A 331 -12.06 -2.47 -11.01
N GLU A 332 -13.01 -2.81 -10.16
CA GLU A 332 -14.43 -2.95 -10.51
C GLU A 332 -15.03 -1.63 -11.02
N GLU A 333 -14.70 -0.51 -10.36
CA GLU A 333 -15.12 0.80 -10.84
C GLU A 333 -14.57 1.13 -12.24
N LEU A 334 -13.27 0.92 -12.46
CA LEU A 334 -12.68 1.20 -13.76
C LEU A 334 -13.23 0.26 -14.85
N GLN A 335 -13.53 -0.99 -14.50
CA GLN A 335 -14.19 -1.95 -15.40
C GLN A 335 -15.54 -1.43 -15.88
N GLU A 336 -16.41 -0.97 -14.98
CA GLU A 336 -17.72 -0.44 -15.37
C GLU A 336 -17.60 0.88 -16.15
N ILE A 337 -16.67 1.77 -15.77
CA ILE A 337 -16.39 3.00 -16.53
C ILE A 337 -15.97 2.65 -17.96
N LEU A 338 -14.99 1.76 -18.14
CA LEU A 338 -14.49 1.41 -19.47
C LEU A 338 -15.54 0.67 -20.29
N LYS A 339 -16.30 -0.26 -19.69
CA LYS A 339 -17.40 -0.96 -20.37
C LYS A 339 -18.45 0.01 -20.93
N THR A 340 -18.76 1.08 -20.21
CA THR A 340 -19.67 2.13 -20.72
C THR A 340 -18.97 2.99 -21.76
N GLN A 341 -17.76 3.48 -21.50
CA GLN A 341 -17.07 4.41 -22.40
C GLN A 341 -16.65 3.78 -23.72
N ILE A 342 -16.30 2.50 -23.76
CA ILE A 342 -16.01 1.77 -25.00
C ILE A 342 -17.22 1.82 -25.94
N LYS A 343 -18.46 1.81 -25.43
CA LYS A 343 -19.66 1.94 -26.27
C LYS A 343 -19.82 3.31 -26.91
N PHE A 344 -19.26 4.37 -26.29
CA PHE A 344 -19.41 5.76 -26.72
C PHE A 344 -18.26 6.29 -27.60
N HIS A 345 -17.10 5.62 -27.56
CA HIS A 345 -15.88 6.01 -28.28
C HIS A 345 -15.53 4.96 -29.32
N SER A 346 -15.62 5.32 -30.60
CA SER A 346 -15.30 4.44 -31.73
C SER A 346 -13.84 4.01 -31.74
N GLU A 347 -12.94 4.87 -31.28
CA GLU A 347 -11.49 4.61 -31.21
C GLU A 347 -11.16 3.43 -30.29
N LEU A 348 -12.00 3.16 -29.28
CA LEU A 348 -11.84 2.03 -28.37
C LEU A 348 -12.51 0.74 -28.85
N GLN A 349 -13.18 0.79 -30.01
CA GLN A 349 -13.74 -0.40 -30.69
C GLN A 349 -12.90 -0.80 -31.90
N ASP A 350 -11.97 0.07 -32.32
CA ASP A 350 -11.12 -0.14 -33.48
C ASP A 350 -9.98 -1.14 -33.18
N ARG A 351 -9.96 -2.23 -33.94
CA ARG A 351 -8.95 -3.28 -33.81
C ARG A 351 -7.58 -2.84 -34.33
N GLU A 352 -7.52 -1.99 -35.35
CA GLU A 352 -6.25 -1.50 -35.88
C GLU A 352 -5.56 -0.59 -34.87
N LEU A 353 -6.31 0.29 -34.20
CA LEU A 353 -5.80 1.10 -33.11
C LEU A 353 -5.35 0.24 -31.92
N TYR A 354 -6.08 -0.83 -31.62
CA TYR A 354 -5.69 -1.78 -30.57
C TYR A 354 -4.35 -2.45 -30.88
N ASP A 355 -4.20 -2.98 -32.09
CA ASP A 355 -2.97 -3.63 -32.56
C ASP A 355 -1.80 -2.63 -32.59
N ALA A 356 -2.04 -1.38 -33.00
CA ALA A 356 -1.05 -0.30 -32.93
C ALA A 356 -0.58 -0.03 -31.49
N CYS A 357 -1.51 -0.02 -30.52
CA CYS A 357 -1.17 0.15 -29.11
C CYS A 357 -0.34 -1.01 -28.56
N ILE A 358 -0.67 -2.26 -28.93
CA ILE A 358 0.10 -3.45 -28.53
C ILE A 358 1.52 -3.40 -29.11
N ASN A 359 1.64 -3.10 -30.40
CA ASN A 359 2.91 -3.01 -31.11
C ASN A 359 3.80 -1.92 -30.51
N GLU A 360 3.21 -0.77 -30.18
CA GLU A 360 3.91 0.32 -29.49
C GLU A 360 4.43 -0.16 -28.11
N LEU A 361 3.61 -0.81 -27.29
CA LEU A 361 4.07 -1.24 -25.96
C LEU A 361 5.10 -2.36 -25.98
N TYR A 362 4.99 -3.28 -26.94
CA TYR A 362 5.70 -4.56 -26.91
C TYR A 362 6.45 -4.90 -28.21
N PRO A 363 7.26 -3.99 -28.80
CA PRO A 363 7.79 -4.15 -30.16
C PRO A 363 8.72 -5.36 -30.34
N ARG A 364 9.21 -5.97 -29.26
CA ARG A 364 10.12 -7.13 -29.28
C ARG A 364 9.59 -8.36 -28.55
N ASN A 365 8.33 -8.35 -28.11
CA ASN A 365 7.77 -9.41 -27.29
C ASN A 365 6.51 -10.01 -27.95
N GLU A 366 6.72 -10.68 -29.08
CA GLU A 366 5.67 -11.32 -29.87
C GLU A 366 4.81 -12.29 -29.05
N ALA A 367 5.45 -13.04 -28.13
CA ALA A 367 4.73 -13.96 -27.25
C ALA A 367 3.68 -13.24 -26.38
N HIS A 368 4.02 -12.05 -25.86
CA HIS A 368 3.06 -11.26 -25.09
C HIS A 368 2.02 -10.60 -25.99
N GLN A 369 2.42 -10.08 -27.16
CA GLN A 369 1.48 -9.53 -28.14
C GLN A 369 0.39 -10.55 -28.50
N ASN A 370 0.80 -11.78 -28.85
CA ASN A 370 -0.12 -12.86 -29.22
C ASN A 370 -1.03 -13.28 -28.05
N ASN A 371 -0.56 -13.19 -26.80
CA ASN A 371 -1.36 -13.51 -25.62
C ASN A 371 -2.50 -12.50 -25.41
N ILE A 372 -2.28 -11.23 -25.74
CA ILE A 372 -3.25 -10.16 -25.46
C ILE A 372 -4.01 -9.66 -26.69
N LYS A 373 -3.69 -10.15 -27.90
CA LYS A 373 -4.21 -9.68 -29.19
C LYS A 373 -5.74 -9.62 -29.28
N ASP A 374 -6.44 -10.53 -28.61
CA ASP A 374 -7.91 -10.62 -28.68
C ASP A 374 -8.62 -10.17 -27.40
N ASN A 375 -7.89 -9.55 -26.45
CA ASN A 375 -8.46 -9.21 -25.14
C ASN A 375 -9.14 -7.84 -25.07
N GLY A 376 -8.85 -6.91 -26.00
CA GLY A 376 -9.47 -5.58 -26.05
C GLY A 376 -8.88 -4.52 -25.11
N PHE A 377 -9.39 -3.28 -25.24
CA PHE A 377 -8.89 -2.10 -24.52
C PHE A 377 -9.18 -2.12 -23.02
N ASP A 378 -10.28 -2.73 -22.60
CA ASP A 378 -10.60 -2.93 -21.19
C ASP A 378 -9.50 -3.73 -20.50
N TYR A 379 -9.10 -4.87 -21.07
CA TYR A 379 -7.99 -5.67 -20.57
C TYR A 379 -6.67 -4.90 -20.59
N LEU A 380 -6.37 -4.21 -21.71
CA LEU A 380 -5.11 -3.48 -21.88
C LEU A 380 -4.94 -2.40 -20.79
N PHE A 381 -5.94 -1.57 -20.56
CA PHE A 381 -5.85 -0.54 -19.52
C PHE A 381 -5.85 -1.13 -18.12
N ILE A 382 -6.72 -2.09 -17.84
CA ILE A 382 -6.95 -2.60 -16.49
C ILE A 382 -5.83 -3.55 -16.09
N ASP A 383 -5.72 -4.69 -16.77
CA ASP A 383 -4.93 -5.83 -16.31
C ASP A 383 -3.47 -5.75 -16.79
N ASP A 384 -3.24 -5.23 -17.99
CA ASP A 384 -1.92 -5.16 -18.59
C ASP A 384 -1.10 -3.92 -18.16
N ILE A 385 -1.77 -2.78 -17.89
CA ILE A 385 -1.14 -1.51 -17.50
C ILE A 385 -1.37 -1.15 -16.03
N ILE A 386 -2.59 -0.74 -15.65
CA ILE A 386 -2.85 -0.04 -14.38
C ILE A 386 -2.72 -0.96 -13.17
N PHE A 387 -3.36 -2.13 -13.21
CA PHE A 387 -3.41 -3.07 -12.10
C PHE A 387 -2.37 -4.19 -12.20
N TYR A 388 -1.60 -4.23 -13.30
CA TYR A 388 -0.47 -5.14 -13.45
C TYR A 388 0.49 -5.05 -12.26
N GLN A 389 0.88 -6.23 -11.77
CA GLN A 389 1.85 -6.40 -10.70
C GLN A 389 2.75 -7.58 -11.04
N ARG A 390 4.06 -7.34 -11.03
CA ARG A 390 5.04 -8.40 -11.25
C ARG A 390 4.85 -9.51 -10.20
N PRO A 391 4.87 -10.78 -10.61
CA PRO A 391 4.73 -11.89 -9.68
C PRO A 391 5.88 -11.89 -8.66
N LEU A 392 5.61 -12.43 -7.47
CA LEU A 392 6.65 -12.65 -6.49
C LEU A 392 7.68 -13.62 -7.06
N LYS A 393 8.96 -13.27 -6.95
CA LYS A 393 10.03 -14.17 -7.37
C LYS A 393 10.07 -15.35 -6.41
N SER A 394 10.04 -16.55 -6.96
CA SER A 394 10.26 -17.77 -6.19
C SER A 394 11.61 -17.71 -5.47
N LYS A 395 11.61 -18.07 -4.19
CA LYS A 395 12.80 -18.12 -3.33
C LYS A 395 13.35 -19.55 -3.18
N LYS A 396 13.11 -20.41 -4.16
CA LYS A 396 13.65 -21.80 -4.17
C LYS A 396 15.16 -21.87 -3.93
N SER A 397 15.92 -20.84 -4.35
CA SER A 397 17.37 -20.77 -4.11
C SER A 397 17.76 -20.56 -2.64
N THR A 398 16.87 -20.03 -1.80
CA THR A 398 17.14 -19.81 -0.37
C THR A 398 16.71 -21.01 0.50
N ILE A 399 16.18 -22.07 -0.11
CA ILE A 399 15.93 -23.32 0.59
C ILE A 399 17.29 -23.94 0.92
N SER A 400 17.49 -24.32 2.18
CA SER A 400 18.71 -24.98 2.63
C SER A 400 18.95 -26.30 1.90
N ASP A 401 20.21 -26.65 1.75
CA ASP A 401 20.62 -27.93 1.21
C ASP A 401 20.55 -29.01 2.31
N CYS A 402 20.21 -30.23 1.92
CA CYS A 402 20.31 -31.41 2.77
C CYS A 402 21.79 -31.62 3.14
N PRO A 403 22.11 -31.83 4.43
CA PRO A 403 23.49 -32.09 4.83
C PRO A 403 23.97 -33.49 4.45
N TYR A 404 23.05 -34.43 4.18
CA TYR A 404 23.36 -35.84 3.93
C TYR A 404 23.31 -36.27 2.46
N GLU A 405 22.50 -35.59 1.65
CA GLU A 405 22.19 -36.05 0.29
C GLU A 405 22.68 -35.09 -0.79
N GLU A 406 23.37 -35.66 -1.78
CA GLU A 406 23.80 -34.98 -2.99
C GLU A 406 23.60 -35.86 -4.23
N ARG A 407 23.43 -35.21 -5.39
CA ARG A 407 23.30 -35.86 -6.69
C ARG A 407 24.41 -35.43 -7.62
N PHE A 408 24.78 -36.32 -8.53
CA PHE A 408 25.79 -36.08 -9.55
C PHE A 408 25.14 -36.00 -10.93
N PHE A 409 25.58 -35.06 -11.76
CA PHE A 409 25.19 -35.00 -13.17
C PHE A 409 26.37 -34.54 -14.03
N ILE A 410 26.40 -34.98 -15.29
CA ILE A 410 27.42 -34.57 -16.24
C ILE A 410 26.86 -33.43 -17.08
N LYS A 411 27.57 -32.31 -17.11
CA LYS A 411 27.26 -31.18 -17.99
C LYS A 411 28.54 -30.83 -18.75
N GLU A 412 28.46 -30.83 -20.09
CA GLU A 412 29.61 -30.52 -20.97
C GLU A 412 30.84 -31.41 -20.67
N GLY A 413 30.63 -32.70 -20.39
CA GLY A 413 31.70 -33.65 -20.06
C GLY A 413 32.27 -33.52 -18.64
N ILE A 414 31.85 -32.53 -17.85
CA ILE A 414 32.32 -32.31 -16.48
C ILE A 414 31.30 -32.87 -15.48
N LYS A 415 31.78 -33.71 -14.55
CA LYS A 415 30.97 -34.23 -13.44
C LYS A 415 30.75 -33.12 -12.42
N ASN A 416 29.49 -32.72 -12.25
CA ASN A 416 29.06 -31.71 -11.30
C ASN A 416 28.30 -32.35 -10.13
N THR A 417 28.57 -31.87 -8.92
CA THR A 417 27.86 -32.29 -7.70
C THR A 417 26.87 -31.21 -7.29
N GLN A 418 25.65 -31.61 -6.97
CA GLN A 418 24.62 -30.71 -6.48
C GLN A 418 23.92 -31.31 -5.27
N LYS A 419 23.89 -30.57 -4.17
CA LYS A 419 23.13 -30.97 -2.99
C LYS A 419 21.63 -30.96 -3.25
N ILE A 420 20.92 -31.91 -2.65
CA ILE A 420 19.47 -31.96 -2.71
C ILE A 420 18.91 -30.91 -1.74
N LYS A 421 17.80 -30.24 -2.10
CA LYS A 421 17.16 -29.25 -1.22
C LYS A 421 16.38 -29.93 -0.11
N CYS A 422 16.40 -29.35 1.10
CA CYS A 422 15.62 -29.84 2.22
C CYS A 422 14.13 -29.94 1.87
N ILE A 423 13.50 -31.03 2.32
CA ILE A 423 12.09 -31.30 2.11
C ILE A 423 11.21 -30.28 2.85
N ALA A 424 10.09 -29.87 2.24
CA ALA A 424 9.16 -28.95 2.87
C ALA A 424 8.41 -29.63 4.03
N LYS A 425 8.08 -28.87 5.09
CA LYS A 425 7.32 -29.41 6.22
C LYS A 425 5.97 -30.00 5.81
N SER A 426 5.30 -29.42 4.81
CA SER A 426 4.01 -29.91 4.33
C SER A 426 4.10 -31.14 3.43
N ASN A 427 5.30 -31.66 3.14
CA ASN A 427 5.46 -32.84 2.31
C ASN A 427 4.99 -34.10 3.08
N PRO A 428 4.22 -35.02 2.46
CA PRO A 428 3.77 -36.25 3.12
C PRO A 428 4.89 -37.07 3.76
N LEU A 429 6.05 -37.21 3.10
CA LEU A 429 7.19 -37.96 3.65
C LEU A 429 7.76 -37.29 4.90
N PHE A 430 7.75 -35.96 4.96
CA PHE A 430 8.17 -35.24 6.17
C PHE A 430 7.14 -35.39 7.29
N GLN A 431 5.84 -35.38 6.95
CA GLN A 431 4.78 -35.57 7.94
C GLN A 431 4.85 -36.97 8.55
N GLU A 432 5.14 -38.00 7.75
CA GLU A 432 5.36 -39.37 8.23
C GLU A 432 6.63 -39.48 9.07
N PHE A 433 7.75 -38.93 8.61
CA PHE A 433 9.01 -38.90 9.39
C PHE A 433 8.88 -38.20 10.74
N ARG A 434 7.95 -37.25 10.87
CA ARG A 434 7.72 -36.48 12.10
C ARG A 434 6.96 -37.28 13.17
N LEU A 435 6.12 -38.24 12.78
CA LEU A 435 5.40 -39.10 13.73
C LEU A 435 6.39 -39.97 14.50
#